data_AF-K2C866-F1
#
_entry.id   AF-K2C866-F1
#
_cell.length_a   1.000
_cell.length_b   1.000
_cell.length_c   1.000
_cell.angle_alpha   90.00
_cell.angle_beta   90.00
_cell.angle_gamma   90.00
#
_symmetry.space_group_name_H-M   'P 1'
#
loop_
_entity.id
_entity.type
_entity.pdbx_description
1 polymer ?
#
loop_
_entity_poly.entity_id
_entity_poly.type
_entity_poly.pdbx_seq_one_letter_code
_entity_poly.pdbx_strand_id
1 'polypeptide(L)' 'MTLYRSIYPIHFDATHIDRRILNQAAILELEKRDILKTGDLVIITKGDLIGVHGRTNSLKIVTVGDLPDYSNIA' A
#
# COMPACT_ATOMS: atom_id res chain seq x y z
N MET A 1 11.53 11.12 6.86
CA MET A 1 12.01 9.96 7.66
C MET A 1 13.38 9.50 7.18
N THR A 2 14.37 10.40 7.06
CA THR A 2 15.70 10.06 6.52
C THR A 2 16.69 9.57 7.58
N LEU A 3 16.35 9.71 8.87
CA LEU A 3 17.18 9.30 10.00
C LEU A 3 16.78 7.93 10.58
N TYR A 4 15.75 7.29 10.02
CA TYR A 4 15.30 5.99 10.50
C TYR A 4 16.06 4.88 9.80
N ARG A 5 16.65 3.99 10.60
CA ARG A 5 17.48 2.89 10.11
C ARG A 5 16.67 2.00 9.17
N SER A 6 17.20 1.79 7.96
CA SER A 6 16.61 0.92 6.93
C SER A 6 15.19 1.31 6.50
N ILE A 7 14.80 2.58 6.66
CA ILE A 7 13.52 3.10 6.14
C ILE A 7 13.78 3.95 4.91
N TYR A 8 13.13 3.61 3.81
CA TYR A 8 13.20 4.30 2.53
C TYR A 8 11.84 4.95 2.24
N PRO A 9 11.66 6.25 2.52
CA PRO A 9 10.37 6.91 2.31
C PRO A 9 10.07 7.06 0.82
N ILE A 10 8.87 6.67 0.43
CA ILE A 10 8.33 6.88 -0.91
C ILE A 10 7.14 7.83 -0.78
N HIS A 11 7.16 8.92 -1.54
CA HIS A 11 6.03 9.83 -1.58
C HIS A 11 4.83 9.12 -2.21
N PHE A 12 3.73 9.05 -1.46
CA PHE A 12 2.49 8.39 -1.86
C PHE A 12 1.32 9.12 -1.18
N ASP A 13 0.51 9.84 -1.98
CA ASP A 13 -0.68 10.51 -1.46
C ASP A 13 -1.87 9.55 -1.45
N ALA A 14 -2.19 9.03 -0.27
CA ALA A 14 -3.30 8.13 -0.05
C ALA A 14 -4.66 8.84 0.14
N THR A 15 -4.69 10.17 0.32
CA THR A 15 -5.88 10.89 0.80
C THR A 15 -7.01 10.96 -0.22
N HIS A 16 -6.67 10.88 -1.50
CA HIS A 16 -7.63 10.94 -2.62
C HIS A 16 -7.94 9.57 -3.25
N ILE A 17 -7.44 8.49 -2.64
CA ILE A 17 -7.59 7.12 -3.18
C ILE A 17 -8.68 6.39 -2.41
N ASP A 18 -9.59 5.72 -3.13
CA ASP A 18 -10.61 4.89 -2.52
C ASP A 18 -9.97 3.76 -1.68
N ARG A 19 -10.50 3.53 -0.48
CA ARG A 19 -9.97 2.57 0.50
C ARG A 19 -9.90 1.14 -0.04
N ARG A 20 -10.77 0.80 -0.99
CA ARG A 20 -10.85 -0.51 -1.66
C ARG A 20 -9.63 -0.73 -2.56
N ILE A 21 -9.24 0.30 -3.32
CA ILE A 21 -8.12 0.22 -4.27
C ILE A 21 -6.78 0.65 -3.67
N LEU A 22 -6.77 1.27 -2.48
CA LEU A 22 -5.57 1.84 -1.86
C LEU A 22 -4.40 0.85 -1.76
N ASN A 23 -4.68 -0.40 -1.39
CA ASN A 23 -3.65 -1.42 -1.26
C ASN A 23 -3.04 -1.78 -2.63
N GLN A 24 -3.88 -1.87 -3.66
CA GLN A 24 -3.47 -2.12 -5.03
C GLN A 24 -2.65 -0.95 -5.57
N ALA A 25 -3.09 0.29 -5.33
CA ALA A 25 -2.36 1.49 -5.72
C ALA A 25 -0.97 1.57 -5.08
N ALA A 26 -0.85 1.21 -3.79
CA ALA A 26 0.43 1.18 -3.09
C ALA A 26 1.39 0.12 -3.69
N ILE A 27 0.88 -1.07 -4.00
CA ILE A 27 1.68 -2.15 -4.61
C ILE A 27 2.11 -1.76 -6.03
N LEU A 28 1.20 -1.23 -6.85
CA LEU A 28 1.50 -0.75 -8.20
C LEU A 28 2.59 0.32 -8.20
N GLU A 29 2.63 1.22 -7.21
CA GLU A 29 3.72 2.20 -7.10
C GLU A 29 5.09 1.56 -6.82
N LEU A 30 5.12 0.47 -6.05
CA LEU A 30 6.35 -0.25 -5.77
C LEU A 30 6.78 -1.13 -6.96
N GLU A 31 5.83 -1.73 -7.70
CA GLU A 31 6.10 -2.46 -8.94
C GLU A 31 6.64 -1.53 -10.04
N LYS A 32 6.06 -0.33 -10.23
CA LYS A 32 6.57 0.68 -11.18
C LYS A 32 8.03 1.09 -10.92
N ARG A 33 8.50 0.93 -9.69
CA ARG A 33 9.86 1.25 -9.26
C ARG A 33 10.78 0.02 -9.27
N ASP A 34 10.30 -1.12 -9.76
CA ASP A 34 11.00 -2.42 -9.78
C ASP A 34 11.41 -2.91 -8.37
N ILE A 35 10.68 -2.50 -7.34
CA ILE A 35 10.91 -2.91 -5.95
C ILE A 35 10.18 -4.22 -5.64
N LEU A 36 8.98 -4.39 -6.20
CA LEU A 36 8.16 -5.59 -6.04
C LEU A 36 7.96 -6.28 -7.38
N LYS A 37 7.79 -7.59 -7.33
CA LYS A 37 7.50 -8.47 -8.47
C LYS A 37 6.30 -9.35 -8.15
N THR A 38 5.61 -9.81 -9.19
CA THR A 38 4.52 -10.78 -9.05
C THR A 38 4.98 -12.01 -8.29
N GLY A 39 4.19 -12.42 -7.30
CA GLY A 39 4.51 -13.53 -6.40
C GLY A 39 5.20 -13.13 -5.09
N ASP A 40 5.69 -11.89 -4.95
CA ASP A 40 6.27 -11.42 -3.70
C ASP A 40 5.22 -11.36 -2.58
N LEU A 41 5.64 -11.74 -1.38
CA LEU A 41 4.82 -11.66 -0.17
C LEU A 41 5.14 -10.36 0.59
N VAL A 42 4.14 -9.51 0.78
CA VAL A 42 4.30 -8.21 1.43
C VAL A 42 3.37 -8.04 2.63
N ILE A 43 3.84 -7.25 3.60
CA ILE A 43 3.05 -6.82 4.75
C ILE A 43 2.70 -5.35 4.57
N ILE A 44 1.42 -5.02 4.69
CA ILE A 44 0.90 -3.65 4.67
C ILE A 44 0.36 -3.33 6.07
N THR A 45 0.86 -2.27 6.68
CA THR A 45 0.26 -1.70 7.89
C THR A 45 -0.44 -0.39 7.54
N LYS A 46 -1.67 -0.22 8.01
CA LYS A 46 -2.44 1.01 7.80
C LYS A 46 -3.45 1.24 8.92
N GLY A 47 -4.00 2.45 8.94
CA GLY A 47 -5.21 2.72 9.71
C GLY A 47 -6.45 2.41 8.89
N ASP A 48 -7.55 2.12 9.58
CA ASP A 48 -8.86 2.05 8.92
C ASP A 48 -9.23 3.41 8.34
N LEU A 49 -9.03 4.49 9.09
CA LEU A 49 -9.24 5.85 8.63
C LEU A 49 -7.97 6.38 7.95
N ILE A 50 -8.09 6.74 6.67
CA ILE A 50 -6.99 7.32 5.89
C ILE A 50 -6.88 8.81 6.21
N GLY A 51 -5.64 9.32 6.31
CA GLY A 51 -5.37 10.73 6.59
C GLY A 51 -5.48 11.13 8.07
N VAL A 52 -5.89 10.21 8.96
CA VAL A 52 -5.98 10.48 10.40
C VAL A 52 -4.71 9.99 11.11
N HIS A 53 -3.96 10.92 11.69
CA HIS A 53 -2.70 10.61 12.37
C HIS A 53 -2.91 9.70 13.60
N GLY A 54 -1.95 8.81 13.87
CA GLY A 54 -1.95 7.96 15.07
C GLY A 54 -3.04 6.88 15.10
N ARG A 55 -3.60 6.50 13.95
CA ARG A 55 -4.68 5.50 13.84
C ARG A 55 -4.28 4.19 13.13
N THR A 56 -2.99 3.91 12.99
CA THR A 56 -2.51 2.61 12.47
C THR A 56 -3.01 1.48 13.35
N ASN A 57 -3.86 0.60 12.81
CA ASN A 57 -4.55 -0.46 13.58
C ASN A 57 -4.78 -1.76 12.80
N SER A 58 -4.39 -1.81 11.53
CA SER A 58 -4.65 -2.93 10.63
C SER A 58 -3.35 -3.41 9.97
N LEU A 59 -3.22 -4.73 9.83
CA LEU A 59 -2.16 -5.40 9.09
C LEU A 59 -2.78 -6.32 8.03
N LYS A 60 -2.20 -6.33 6.83
CA LYS A 60 -2.55 -7.29 5.78
C LYS A 60 -1.30 -7.95 5.23
N ILE A 61 -1.40 -9.26 5.01
CA ILE A 61 -0.42 -10.03 4.27
C ILE A 61 -1.00 -10.23 2.87
N VAL A 62 -0.23 -9.88 1.84
CA VAL A 62 -0.69 -9.85 0.46
C VAL A 62 0.37 -10.48 -0.42
N THR A 63 -0.06 -11.29 -1.39
CA THR A 63 0.77 -11.75 -2.49
C THR A 63 0.59 -10.80 -3.68
N VAL A 64 1.68 -10.26 -4.21
CA VAL A 64 1.65 -9.36 -5.37
C VAL A 64 1.11 -10.10 -6.59
N GLY A 65 0.09 -9.54 -7.23
CA GLY A 65 -0.65 -10.16 -8.35
C GLY A 65 -1.91 -10.94 -7.95
N ASP A 66 -2.16 -11.15 -6.64
CA ASP A 66 -3.34 -11.86 -6.11
C ASP A 66 -4.28 -10.93 -5.31
N LEU A 67 -4.42 -9.70 -5.79
CA LEU A 67 -5.34 -8.71 -5.21
C LEU A 67 -6.66 -8.71 -5.98
N PRO A 68 -7.79 -8.44 -5.30
CA PRO A 68 -9.07 -8.31 -5.98
C PRO A 68 -9.00 -7.19 -7.03
N ASP A 69 -9.50 -7.47 -8.22
CA ASP A 69 -9.62 -6.46 -9.27
C ASP A 69 -10.86 -5.60 -9.02
N TYR A 70 -10.62 -4.32 -8.77
CA TYR A 70 -11.67 -3.34 -8.51
C TYR A 70 -12.06 -2.52 -9.75
N SER A 71 -11.43 -2.78 -10.92
CA SER A 71 -11.69 -2.07 -12.17
C SER A 71 -13.13 -2.25 -12.71
N ASN A 72 -13.85 -3.26 -12.21
CA ASN A 72 -15.22 -3.59 -12.62
C ASN A 72 -16.31 -3.16 -11.63
N ILE A 73 -16.00 -2.38 -10.60
CA ILE A 73 -17.01 -1.98 -9.61
C ILE A 73 -17.28 -0.48 -9.73
N ALA A 74 -18.18 -0.19 -10.67
CA ALA A 74 -18.84 1.11 -10.86
C ALA A 74 -19.76 1.45 -9.68
#